data_AF-A0AAV7WSS3-F1
#
_entry.id   AF-A0AAV7WSS3-F1
#
_cell.length_a   1.000
_cell.length_b   1.000
_cell.length_c   1.000
_cell.angle_alpha   90.00
_cell.angle_beta   90.00
_cell.angle_gamma   90.00
#
_symmetry.space_group_name_H-M   'P 1'
#
loop_
_entity.id
_entity.type
_entity.pdbx_description
1 polymer ?
#
loop_
_entity_poly.entity_id
_entity_poly.type
_entity_poly.pdbx_seq_one_letter_code
_entity_poly.pdbx_strand_id
1 'polypeptide(L)'
;MKEVYKSDKLEPAASLEGIGSDFQADRRGVPQFSLSRRPVGIQEEVNAGQDLQLSGEGHGHSIADILKALSVELKGGFETSNVKQAEIRSLCGDLGKKIDDLAGRTAVLEEEVGELRMVVEENKEQIRYLKEGEVGAMAKKESLENNQRRNNLRFLRVPEGLEEGDLKGSMARLIKQELNVEESEEDIAKDIQRVHQVLAKMPSSRDRPRKFFVYFQTYTLKKHILALALKKKSLSVNGSPFEIRSDLASVTLNKQWKLDKRIDTLKKLGATAQLKVPASLRVKVNNKMYNFTDWKEADELIRKIEKGSGNGKGLV
;
A
#
# COMPACT_ATOMS: atom_id res chain seq x y z
N MET A 1 -4.26 -40.22 9.63
CA MET A 1 -4.16 -38.94 8.87
C MET A 1 -3.51 -37.88 9.75
N LYS A 2 -2.26 -38.13 10.13
CA LYS A 2 -1.30 -37.20 10.74
C LYS A 2 -0.04 -37.35 9.87
N GLU A 3 0.73 -36.27 9.71
CA GLU A 3 1.74 -36.02 8.64
C GLU A 3 1.04 -35.44 7.39
N VAL A 4 1.33 -34.24 6.89
CA VAL A 4 2.63 -33.59 6.66
C VAL A 4 2.45 -32.07 6.74
N TYR A 5 3.10 -31.39 7.69
CA TYR A 5 3.50 -29.98 7.60
C TYR A 5 4.80 -29.84 8.39
N LYS A 6 5.93 -30.17 7.74
CA LYS A 6 7.23 -29.70 8.22
C LYS A 6 7.36 -28.24 7.80
N SER A 7 7.40 -27.38 8.81
CA SER A 7 7.71 -25.97 8.69
C SER A 7 9.22 -25.87 8.54
N ASP A 8 9.70 -25.53 7.34
CA ASP A 8 11.10 -25.16 7.14
C ASP A 8 11.35 -23.84 7.86
N LYS A 9 12.10 -23.94 8.96
CA LYS A 9 12.66 -22.80 9.67
C LYS A 9 13.69 -22.16 8.74
N LEU A 10 13.41 -20.94 8.29
CA LEU A 10 14.42 -20.07 7.70
C LEU A 10 15.45 -19.73 8.79
N GLU A 11 16.66 -20.28 8.64
CA GLU A 11 17.84 -19.85 9.38
C GLU A 11 18.20 -18.40 8.98
N PRO A 12 18.59 -17.53 9.93
CA PRO A 12 19.06 -16.19 9.60
C PRO A 12 20.44 -16.29 8.93
N ALA A 13 20.56 -15.71 7.74
CA ALA A 13 21.79 -15.65 6.98
C ALA A 13 22.92 -15.01 7.79
N ALA A 14 24.08 -15.68 7.77
CA ALA A 14 25.32 -15.23 8.38
C ALA A 14 25.70 -13.82 7.93
N SER A 15 26.08 -13.00 8.91
CA SER A 15 26.69 -11.68 8.77
C SER A 15 27.97 -11.75 7.94
N LEU A 16 27.94 -11.17 6.73
CA LEU A 16 29.14 -10.76 6.00
C LEU A 16 29.58 -9.39 6.54
N GLU A 17 30.37 -9.40 7.61
CA GLU A 17 31.22 -8.26 7.93
C GLU A 17 32.42 -8.27 6.99
N GLY A 18 32.60 -7.15 6.28
CA GLY A 18 33.88 -6.81 5.68
C GLY A 18 33.85 -6.52 4.19
N ILE A 19 33.16 -5.45 3.76
CA ILE A 19 33.68 -4.52 2.74
C ILE A 19 33.15 -3.12 3.10
N GLY A 20 34.08 -2.16 3.20
CA GLY A 20 33.85 -0.81 3.66
C GLY A 20 32.96 0.05 2.76
N SER A 21 32.30 0.99 3.44
CA SER A 21 31.84 2.32 3.03
C SER A 21 32.16 2.79 1.61
N ASP A 22 31.12 2.97 0.79
CA ASP A 22 30.65 4.30 0.35
C ASP A 22 29.51 4.16 -0.69
N PHE A 23 28.28 4.38 -0.25
CA PHE A 23 27.11 4.51 -1.14
C PHE A 23 26.22 5.65 -0.64
N GLN A 24 26.35 6.83 -1.23
CA GLN A 24 25.34 7.89 -1.16
C GLN A 24 24.67 8.01 -2.53
N ALA A 25 23.35 7.79 -2.55
CA ALA A 25 22.49 8.01 -3.71
C ALA A 25 21.80 9.38 -3.60
N ASP A 26 21.83 10.18 -4.68
CA ASP A 26 20.91 11.31 -4.87
C ASP A 26 19.82 10.96 -5.92
N ARG A 27 18.66 11.58 -5.72
CA ARG A 27 17.38 11.39 -6.41
C ARG A 27 17.46 11.92 -7.84
N ARG A 28 17.87 11.06 -8.77
CA ARG A 28 17.51 11.04 -10.21
C ARG A 28 18.32 9.90 -10.80
N GLY A 29 17.69 8.73 -10.94
CA GLY A 29 18.33 7.47 -11.37
C GLY A 29 18.87 7.52 -12.79
N VAL A 30 19.94 8.27 -13.01
CA VAL A 30 20.79 8.23 -14.19
C VAL A 30 22.15 7.72 -13.71
N PRO A 31 22.64 6.58 -14.21
CA PRO A 31 23.97 6.11 -13.83
C PRO A 31 25.01 7.10 -14.36
N GLN A 32 25.68 7.82 -13.46
CA GLN A 32 26.91 8.51 -13.82
C GLN A 32 28.00 7.45 -13.99
N PHE A 33 28.34 7.13 -15.24
CA PHE A 33 29.59 6.45 -15.54
C PHE A 33 30.74 7.42 -15.23
N SER A 34 31.27 7.35 -14.00
CA SER A 34 32.58 7.92 -13.72
C SER A 34 33.62 7.06 -14.44
N LEU A 35 34.01 7.49 -15.63
CA LEU A 35 35.23 7.01 -16.26
C LEU A 35 36.38 7.38 -15.33
N SER A 36 36.79 6.47 -14.45
CA SER A 36 38.09 6.58 -13.81
C SER A 36 39.10 6.46 -14.95
N ARG A 37 39.52 7.61 -15.49
CA ARG A 37 40.70 7.69 -16.35
C ARG A 37 41.87 7.34 -15.44
N ARG A 38 42.16 6.04 -15.31
CA ARG A 38 43.50 5.64 -14.89
C ARG A 38 44.40 6.14 -16.02
N PRO A 39 45.34 7.05 -15.76
CA PRO A 39 46.35 7.35 -16.76
C PRO A 39 47.05 6.03 -17.04
N VAL A 40 46.91 5.52 -18.26
CA VAL A 40 47.83 4.50 -18.75
C VAL A 40 49.15 5.25 -18.81
N GLY A 41 49.96 5.07 -17.76
CA GLY A 41 51.34 5.52 -17.75
C GLY A 41 52.03 4.78 -18.89
N ILE A 42 52.05 5.41 -20.06
CA ILE A 42 53.06 5.12 -21.05
C ILE A 42 54.33 5.57 -20.35
N GLN A 43 55.06 4.62 -19.77
CA GLN A 43 56.48 4.83 -19.53
C GLN A 43 57.06 5.05 -20.92
N GLU A 44 57.22 6.32 -21.30
CA GLU A 44 58.29 6.69 -22.21
C GLU A 44 59.57 6.23 -21.50
N GLU A 45 60.05 5.04 -21.85
CA GLU A 45 61.48 4.83 -21.86
C GLU A 45 62.05 5.80 -22.89
N VAL A 46 62.22 7.06 -22.46
CA VAL A 46 63.29 7.90 -22.95
C VAL A 46 64.54 7.09 -22.66
N ASN A 47 65.00 6.35 -23.67
CA ASN A 47 66.33 5.78 -23.67
C ASN A 47 67.27 6.92 -23.28
N ALA A 48 67.84 6.79 -22.08
CA ALA A 48 68.90 7.64 -21.61
C ALA A 48 69.92 7.71 -22.74
N GLY A 49 70.16 8.92 -23.25
CA GLY A 49 71.25 9.16 -24.16
C GLY A 49 72.49 8.54 -23.55
N GLN A 50 73.02 7.51 -24.21
CA GLN A 50 74.37 7.08 -23.95
C GLN A 50 75.25 8.27 -24.31
N ASP A 51 75.77 8.93 -23.28
CA ASP A 51 76.88 9.85 -23.41
C ASP A 51 77.97 9.13 -24.20
N LEU A 52 78.13 9.52 -25.46
CA LEU A 52 79.29 9.19 -26.27
C LEU A 52 80.49 9.85 -25.58
N GLN A 53 81.14 9.11 -24.68
CA GLN A 53 82.52 9.38 -24.30
C GLN A 53 83.40 9.12 -25.53
N LEU A 54 83.52 10.14 -26.38
CA LEU A 54 84.57 10.24 -27.37
C LEU A 54 85.89 10.51 -26.63
N SER A 55 86.45 9.46 -26.05
CA SER A 55 87.88 9.42 -25.73
C SER A 55 88.64 9.39 -27.04
N GLY A 56 89.50 10.39 -27.21
CA GLY A 56 90.09 10.72 -28.49
C GLY A 56 91.07 9.67 -29.01
N GLU A 57 90.81 9.22 -30.24
CA GLU A 57 91.84 9.01 -31.25
C GLU A 57 91.36 9.66 -32.56
N GLY A 58 92.10 10.64 -33.04
CA GLY A 58 91.71 11.44 -34.20
C GLY A 58 91.73 10.63 -35.48
N HIS A 59 90.55 10.26 -35.99
CA HIS A 59 90.30 9.91 -37.38
C HIS A 59 89.00 10.61 -37.81
N GLY A 60 89.07 11.44 -38.86
CA GLY A 60 87.90 12.12 -39.41
C GLY A 60 86.83 11.11 -39.81
N HIS A 61 85.71 11.09 -39.10
CA HIS A 61 84.61 10.21 -39.42
C HIS A 61 84.05 10.65 -40.76
N SER A 62 84.09 9.76 -41.75
CA SER A 62 83.59 10.06 -43.09
C SER A 62 82.09 10.33 -43.01
N ILE A 63 81.57 11.22 -43.86
CA ILE A 63 80.10 11.39 -44.05
C ILE A 63 79.43 10.01 -44.24
N ALA A 64 80.15 9.06 -44.84
CA ALA A 64 79.70 7.67 -45.00
C ALA A 64 79.43 6.93 -43.68
N ASP A 65 80.19 7.20 -42.61
CA ASP A 65 80.03 6.52 -41.32
C ASP A 65 78.81 7.07 -40.55
N ILE A 66 78.56 8.37 -40.63
CA ILE A 66 77.36 9.03 -40.10
C ILE A 66 76.10 8.53 -40.84
N LEU A 67 76.16 8.44 -42.18
CA LEU A 67 75.06 7.91 -43.00
C LEU A 67 74.77 6.43 -42.70
N LYS A 68 75.81 5.62 -42.43
CA LYS A 68 75.63 4.22 -41.99
C LYS A 68 74.95 4.14 -40.63
N ALA A 69 75.38 4.95 -39.65
CA ALA A 69 74.77 4.98 -38.32
C ALA A 69 73.29 5.38 -38.39
N LEU A 70 72.95 6.45 -39.12
CA LEU A 70 71.57 6.87 -39.40
C LEU A 70 70.76 5.78 -40.09
N SER A 71 71.35 5.04 -41.05
CA SER A 71 70.66 3.94 -41.73
C SER A 71 70.33 2.78 -40.78
N VAL A 72 71.22 2.46 -39.85
CA VAL A 72 71.00 1.43 -38.83
C VAL A 72 69.91 1.86 -37.85
N GLU A 73 69.94 3.10 -37.39
CA GLU A 73 68.95 3.65 -36.46
C GLU A 73 67.55 3.74 -37.09
N LEU A 74 67.46 4.21 -38.34
CA LEU A 74 66.20 4.23 -39.10
C LEU A 74 65.65 2.82 -39.31
N LYS A 75 66.49 1.82 -39.65
CA LYS A 75 66.06 0.42 -39.77
C LYS A 75 65.53 -0.13 -38.45
N GLY A 76 66.21 0.13 -37.34
CA GLY A 76 65.71 -0.25 -36.00
C GLY A 76 64.38 0.45 -35.64
N GLY A 77 64.22 1.72 -36.02
CA GLY A 77 62.96 2.45 -35.88
C GLY A 77 61.81 1.86 -36.70
N PHE A 78 62.07 1.44 -37.94
CA PHE A 78 61.08 0.76 -38.78
C PHE A 78 60.71 -0.63 -38.24
N GLU A 79 61.68 -1.40 -37.76
CA GLU A 79 61.45 -2.71 -37.15
C GLU A 79 60.59 -2.61 -35.89
N THR A 80 60.93 -1.69 -34.98
CA THR A 80 60.13 -1.43 -33.76
C THR A 80 58.73 -0.91 -34.08
N SER A 81 58.57 -0.04 -35.08
CA SER A 81 57.27 0.41 -35.57
C SER A 81 56.43 -0.74 -36.13
N ASN A 82 57.04 -1.67 -36.89
CA ASN A 82 56.35 -2.83 -37.44
C ASN A 82 55.87 -3.78 -36.33
N VAL A 83 56.68 -4.01 -35.29
CA VAL A 83 56.30 -4.81 -34.13
C VAL A 83 55.09 -4.20 -33.41
N LYS A 84 55.14 -2.89 -33.10
CA LYS A 84 54.01 -2.16 -32.49
C LYS A 84 52.76 -2.22 -33.37
N GLN A 85 52.91 -2.12 -34.69
CA GLN A 85 51.79 -2.22 -35.62
C GLN A 85 51.17 -3.63 -35.63
N ALA A 86 51.98 -4.68 -35.49
CA ALA A 86 51.50 -6.05 -35.36
C ALA A 86 50.75 -6.28 -34.03
N GLU A 87 51.27 -5.75 -32.92
CA GLU A 87 50.60 -5.80 -31.61
C GLU A 87 49.25 -5.07 -31.62
N ILE A 88 49.19 -3.86 -32.21
CA ILE A 88 47.94 -3.12 -32.36
C ILE A 88 46.93 -3.93 -33.18
N ARG A 89 47.36 -4.54 -34.30
CA ARG A 89 46.47 -5.40 -35.10
C ARG A 89 45.94 -6.58 -34.29
N SER A 90 46.79 -7.21 -33.46
CA SER A 90 46.37 -8.30 -32.58
C SER A 90 45.34 -7.83 -31.55
N LEU A 91 45.62 -6.74 -30.84
CA LEU A 91 44.71 -6.15 -29.85
C LEU A 91 43.37 -5.74 -30.48
N CYS A 92 43.39 -5.14 -31.67
CA CYS A 92 42.18 -4.82 -32.42
C CYS A 92 41.37 -6.08 -32.76
N GLY A 93 42.03 -7.19 -33.12
CA GLY A 93 41.38 -8.48 -33.34
C GLY A 93 40.72 -9.04 -32.08
N ASP A 94 41.42 -8.97 -30.94
CA ASP A 94 40.88 -9.44 -29.65
C ASP A 94 39.73 -8.57 -29.15
N LEU A 95 39.81 -7.24 -29.36
CA LEU A 95 38.71 -6.32 -29.09
C LEU A 95 37.51 -6.61 -29.99
N GLY A 96 37.73 -6.91 -31.27
CA GLY A 96 36.67 -7.33 -32.20
C GLY A 96 35.91 -8.55 -31.67
N LYS A 97 36.64 -9.61 -31.26
CA LYS A 97 36.02 -10.81 -30.68
C LYS A 97 35.21 -10.51 -29.41
N LYS A 98 35.70 -9.64 -28.52
CA LYS A 98 34.97 -9.24 -27.32
C LYS A 98 33.72 -8.43 -27.64
N ILE A 99 33.78 -7.57 -28.66
CA ILE A 99 32.62 -6.81 -29.13
C ILE A 99 31.57 -7.76 -29.71
N ASP A 100 31.97 -8.76 -30.49
CA ASP A 100 31.06 -9.76 -31.04
C ASP A 100 30.40 -10.61 -29.94
N ASP A 101 31.17 -11.02 -28.91
CA ASP A 101 30.63 -11.72 -27.73
C ASP A 101 29.61 -10.86 -26.97
N LEU A 102 29.96 -9.59 -26.70
CA LEU A 102 29.05 -8.66 -26.04
C LEU A 102 27.80 -8.39 -26.87
N ALA A 103 27.91 -8.27 -28.19
CA ALA A 103 26.78 -8.10 -29.08
C ALA A 103 25.84 -9.32 -29.03
N GLY A 104 26.39 -10.53 -29.07
CA GLY A 104 25.62 -11.77 -28.92
C GLY A 104 24.89 -11.86 -27.58
N ARG A 105 25.60 -11.57 -26.48
CA ARG A 105 24.98 -11.52 -25.14
C ARG A 105 23.91 -10.44 -25.02
N THR A 106 24.11 -9.29 -25.65
CA THR A 106 23.13 -8.19 -25.66
C THR A 106 21.87 -8.60 -26.42
N ALA A 107 22.00 -9.26 -27.57
CA ALA A 107 20.85 -9.74 -28.33
C ALA A 107 20.00 -10.74 -27.53
N VAL A 108 20.62 -11.68 -26.81
CA VAL A 108 19.91 -12.63 -25.93
C VAL A 108 19.19 -11.90 -24.79
N LEU A 109 19.86 -10.94 -24.14
CA LEU A 109 19.23 -10.15 -23.08
C LEU A 109 18.05 -9.30 -23.59
N GLU A 110 18.13 -8.77 -24.81
CA GLU A 110 17.03 -8.02 -25.42
C GLU A 110 15.81 -8.91 -25.67
N GLU A 111 16.02 -10.16 -26.11
CA GLU A 111 14.97 -11.16 -26.29
C GLU A 111 14.32 -11.53 -24.94
N GLU A 112 15.12 -11.90 -23.92
CA GLU A 112 14.62 -12.21 -22.57
C GLU A 112 13.84 -11.03 -21.96
N VAL A 113 14.33 -9.80 -22.14
CA VAL A 113 13.62 -8.59 -21.69
C VAL A 113 12.30 -8.41 -22.44
N GLY A 114 12.26 -8.75 -23.72
CA GLY A 114 11.02 -8.77 -24.52
C GLY A 114 10.00 -9.75 -23.95
N GLU A 115 10.41 -10.98 -23.66
CA GLU A 115 9.56 -12.01 -23.05
C GLU A 115 9.05 -11.59 -21.66
N LEU A 116 9.95 -11.09 -20.81
CA LEU A 116 9.58 -10.60 -19.48
C LEU A 116 8.58 -9.45 -19.54
N ARG A 117 8.68 -8.55 -20.53
CA ARG A 117 7.70 -7.47 -20.72
C ARG A 117 6.31 -8.01 -21.06
N MET A 118 6.23 -9.05 -21.90
CA MET A 118 4.95 -9.70 -22.23
C MET A 118 4.32 -10.33 -20.97
N VAL A 119 5.10 -11.11 -20.21
CA VAL A 119 4.63 -11.74 -18.97
C VAL A 119 4.19 -10.70 -17.94
N VAL A 120 4.92 -9.59 -17.81
CA VAL A 120 4.54 -8.50 -16.91
C VAL A 120 3.21 -7.88 -17.31
N GLU A 121 2.96 -7.69 -18.60
CA GLU A 121 1.70 -7.11 -19.06
C GLU A 121 0.52 -8.05 -18.84
N GLU A 122 0.68 -9.34 -19.16
CA GLU A 122 -0.33 -10.37 -18.86
C GLU A 122 -0.65 -10.42 -17.35
N ASN A 123 0.38 -10.41 -16.50
CA ASN A 123 0.19 -10.40 -15.05
C ASN A 123 -0.56 -9.14 -14.57
N LYS A 124 -0.32 -7.97 -15.17
CA LYS A 124 -1.08 -6.76 -14.83
C LYS A 124 -2.56 -6.91 -15.17
N GLU A 125 -2.88 -7.49 -16.33
CA GLU A 125 -4.25 -7.73 -16.74
C GLU A 125 -4.95 -8.73 -15.82
N GLN A 126 -4.29 -9.83 -15.47
CA GLN A 126 -4.79 -10.80 -14.50
C GLN A 126 -5.02 -10.17 -13.13
N ILE A 127 -4.08 -9.35 -12.64
CA ILE A 127 -4.23 -8.62 -11.37
C ILE A 127 -5.42 -7.65 -11.43
N ARG A 128 -5.62 -6.94 -12.55
CA ARG A 128 -6.77 -6.04 -12.73
C ARG A 128 -8.08 -6.83 -12.65
N TYR A 129 -8.18 -7.92 -13.39
CA TYR A 129 -9.36 -8.80 -13.39
C TYR A 129 -9.67 -9.35 -11.99
N LEU A 130 -8.64 -9.84 -11.27
CA LEU A 130 -8.80 -10.35 -9.90
C LEU A 130 -9.26 -9.25 -8.93
N LYS A 131 -8.72 -8.03 -9.03
CA LYS A 131 -9.13 -6.90 -8.19
C LYS A 131 -10.58 -6.50 -8.43
N GLU A 132 -11.02 -6.46 -9.69
CA GLU A 132 -12.42 -6.17 -10.04
C GLU A 132 -13.35 -7.25 -9.48
N GLY A 133 -12.96 -8.52 -9.61
CA GLY A 133 -13.68 -9.66 -9.02
C GLY A 133 -13.77 -9.58 -7.50
N GLU A 134 -12.67 -9.23 -6.82
CA GLU A 134 -12.63 -9.07 -5.36
C GLU A 134 -13.59 -7.97 -4.89
N VAL A 135 -13.58 -6.81 -5.55
CA VAL A 135 -14.49 -5.70 -5.22
C VAL A 135 -15.96 -6.15 -5.34
N GLY A 136 -16.30 -6.82 -6.43
CA GLY A 136 -17.65 -7.35 -6.65
C GLY A 136 -18.05 -8.40 -5.61
N ALA A 137 -17.16 -9.34 -5.29
CA ALA A 137 -17.39 -10.37 -4.29
C ALA A 137 -17.58 -9.77 -2.88
N MET A 138 -16.77 -8.78 -2.52
CA MET A 138 -16.86 -8.09 -1.23
C MET A 138 -18.17 -7.30 -1.10
N ALA A 139 -18.60 -6.61 -2.15
CA ALA A 139 -19.89 -5.91 -2.17
C ALA A 139 -21.07 -6.89 -2.03
N LYS A 140 -21.02 -8.03 -2.73
CA LYS A 140 -22.03 -9.10 -2.62
C LYS A 140 -22.08 -9.69 -1.22
N LYS A 141 -20.92 -9.99 -0.63
CA LYS A 141 -20.82 -10.49 0.76
C LYS A 141 -21.43 -9.50 1.76
N GLU A 142 -21.08 -8.22 1.67
CA GLU A 142 -21.65 -7.18 2.52
C GLU A 142 -23.17 -7.11 2.39
N SER A 143 -23.71 -7.16 1.16
CA SER A 143 -25.15 -7.17 0.91
C SER A 143 -25.84 -8.40 1.53
N LEU A 144 -25.27 -9.60 1.36
CA LEU A 144 -25.80 -10.83 1.94
C LEU A 144 -25.79 -10.80 3.47
N GLU A 145 -24.70 -10.35 4.09
CA GLU A 145 -24.62 -10.22 5.55
C GLU A 145 -25.67 -9.24 6.10
N ASN A 146 -25.84 -8.08 5.47
CA ASN A 146 -26.84 -7.10 5.89
C ASN A 146 -28.28 -7.61 5.68
N ASN A 147 -28.53 -8.34 4.58
CA ASN A 147 -29.84 -8.94 4.32
C ASN A 147 -30.19 -10.01 5.36
N GLN A 148 -29.23 -10.87 5.73
CA GLN A 148 -29.41 -11.87 6.79
C GLN A 148 -29.66 -11.22 8.16
N ARG A 149 -29.07 -10.05 8.42
CA ARG A 149 -29.21 -9.31 9.69
C ARG A 149 -30.33 -8.27 9.69
N ARG A 150 -31.09 -8.14 8.60
CA ARG A 150 -32.05 -7.04 8.38
C ARG A 150 -33.10 -6.92 9.48
N ASN A 151 -33.55 -8.06 10.01
CA ASN A 151 -34.57 -8.14 11.05
C ASN A 151 -33.98 -8.21 12.46
N ASN A 152 -32.69 -7.98 12.64
CA ASN A 152 -32.04 -8.09 13.95
C ASN A 152 -31.86 -6.71 14.58
N LEU A 153 -31.97 -6.65 15.90
CA LEU A 153 -31.58 -5.50 16.73
C LEU A 153 -30.50 -5.89 17.73
N ARG A 154 -29.66 -4.91 18.03
CA ARG A 154 -28.61 -4.98 19.04
C ARG A 154 -29.01 -4.11 20.22
N PHE A 155 -29.13 -4.73 21.38
CA PHE A 155 -29.32 -4.04 22.64
C PHE A 155 -27.97 -3.96 23.34
N LEU A 156 -27.53 -2.74 23.60
CA LEU A 156 -26.23 -2.42 24.18
C LEU A 156 -26.43 -1.89 25.60
N ARG A 157 -25.58 -2.29 26.53
CA ARG A 157 -25.59 -1.83 27.93
C ARG A 157 -26.88 -2.18 28.70
N VAL A 158 -27.58 -3.22 28.29
CA VAL A 158 -28.63 -3.81 29.13
C VAL A 158 -27.95 -4.45 30.34
N PRO A 159 -28.40 -4.18 31.59
CA PRO A 159 -27.81 -4.79 32.78
C PRO A 159 -27.76 -6.33 32.68
N GLU A 160 -26.68 -6.92 33.19
CA GLU A 160 -26.54 -8.38 33.32
C GLU A 160 -27.60 -8.93 34.31
N GLY A 161 -27.96 -10.21 34.18
CA GLY A 161 -28.99 -10.84 35.03
C GLY A 161 -30.38 -10.91 34.40
N LEU A 162 -30.61 -10.23 33.27
CA LEU A 162 -31.80 -10.46 32.42
C LEU A 162 -31.81 -11.85 31.75
N GLU A 163 -30.73 -12.61 31.91
CA GLU A 163 -30.52 -13.95 31.37
C GLU A 163 -31.30 -15.05 32.09
N GLU A 164 -31.66 -14.81 33.34
CA GLU A 164 -32.33 -15.83 34.15
C GLU A 164 -33.79 -15.98 33.69
N GLY A 165 -34.12 -17.14 33.13
CA GLY A 165 -35.47 -17.50 32.71
C GLY A 165 -35.77 -17.24 31.23
N ASP A 166 -36.95 -16.70 30.93
CA ASP A 166 -37.39 -16.44 29.56
C ASP A 166 -36.79 -15.14 29.00
N LEU A 167 -35.69 -15.29 28.26
CA LEU A 167 -35.04 -14.20 27.54
C LEU A 167 -35.98 -13.50 26.55
N LYS A 168 -36.89 -14.22 25.88
CA LYS A 168 -37.79 -13.60 24.89
C LYS A 168 -38.80 -12.70 25.59
N GLY A 169 -39.50 -13.22 26.59
CA GLY A 169 -40.44 -12.46 27.40
C GLY A 169 -39.77 -11.28 28.10
N SER A 170 -38.56 -11.45 28.62
CA SER A 170 -37.82 -10.36 29.27
C SER A 170 -37.46 -9.23 28.29
N MET A 171 -37.01 -9.57 27.08
CA MET A 171 -36.78 -8.57 26.03
C MET A 171 -38.07 -7.93 25.54
N ALA A 172 -39.17 -8.68 25.44
CA ALA A 172 -40.47 -8.16 25.06
C ALA A 172 -41.02 -7.16 26.10
N ARG A 173 -40.94 -7.50 27.41
CA ARG A 173 -41.23 -6.59 28.53
C ARG A 173 -40.44 -5.30 28.41
N LEU A 174 -39.13 -5.43 28.23
CA LEU A 174 -38.23 -4.30 28.13
C LEU A 174 -38.63 -3.37 26.97
N ILE A 175 -38.92 -3.94 25.80
CA ILE A 175 -39.36 -3.18 24.62
C ILE A 175 -40.71 -2.48 24.91
N LYS A 176 -41.68 -3.19 25.50
CA LYS A 176 -43.02 -2.64 25.79
C LYS A 176 -42.95 -1.49 26.79
N GLN A 177 -42.27 -1.70 27.92
CA GLN A 177 -42.13 -0.71 28.99
C GLN A 177 -41.35 0.52 28.53
N GLU A 178 -40.27 0.32 27.79
CA GLU A 178 -39.39 1.43 27.43
C GLU A 178 -39.76 2.14 26.13
N LEU A 179 -40.52 1.53 25.23
CA LEU A 179 -40.88 2.20 23.97
C LEU A 179 -42.36 2.56 23.87
N ASN A 180 -43.20 2.10 24.80
CA ASN A 180 -44.66 2.27 24.77
C ASN A 180 -45.24 1.88 23.39
N VAL A 181 -44.74 0.77 22.83
CA VAL A 181 -45.25 0.19 21.58
C VAL A 181 -46.72 -0.20 21.72
N GLU A 182 -47.47 -0.16 20.62
CA GLU A 182 -48.90 -0.50 20.63
C GLU A 182 -49.10 -2.01 20.83
N GLU A 183 -48.25 -2.83 20.20
CA GLU A 183 -48.27 -4.29 20.27
C GLU A 183 -48.17 -4.80 21.71
N SER A 184 -48.91 -5.86 22.06
CA SER A 184 -48.84 -6.46 23.39
C SER A 184 -47.46 -7.09 23.65
N GLU A 185 -47.13 -7.32 24.91
CA GLU A 185 -45.89 -8.02 25.27
C GLU A 185 -45.85 -9.41 24.61
N GLU A 186 -46.98 -10.11 24.60
CA GLU A 186 -47.14 -11.42 24.00
C GLU A 186 -46.92 -11.39 22.47
N ASP A 187 -47.41 -10.36 21.79
CA ASP A 187 -47.23 -10.21 20.34
C ASP A 187 -45.76 -9.94 19.99
N ILE A 188 -45.08 -9.10 20.78
CA ILE A 188 -43.64 -8.84 20.62
C ILE A 188 -42.86 -10.14 20.87
N ALA A 189 -43.17 -10.87 21.94
CA ALA A 189 -42.50 -12.13 22.27
C ALA A 189 -42.69 -13.19 21.17
N LYS A 190 -43.89 -13.26 20.56
CA LYS A 190 -44.18 -14.17 19.43
C LYS A 190 -43.39 -13.81 18.17
N ASP A 191 -43.20 -12.52 17.88
CA ASP A 191 -42.40 -12.09 16.73
C ASP A 191 -40.88 -12.32 16.96
N ILE A 192 -40.42 -12.38 18.20
CA ILE A 192 -39.03 -12.71 18.52
C ILE A 192 -38.77 -14.20 18.24
N GLN A 193 -38.01 -14.47 17.17
CA GLN A 193 -37.55 -15.81 16.84
C GLN A 193 -36.52 -16.32 17.84
N ARG A 194 -35.52 -15.48 18.16
CA ARG A 194 -34.35 -15.84 18.97
C ARG A 194 -33.83 -14.62 19.72
N VAL A 195 -33.28 -14.85 20.90
CA VAL A 195 -32.49 -13.87 21.64
C VAL A 195 -31.17 -14.54 21.98
N HIS A 196 -30.08 -13.89 21.64
CA HIS A 196 -28.74 -14.34 21.98
C HIS A 196 -27.99 -13.23 22.68
N GLN A 197 -27.47 -13.53 23.86
CA GLN A 197 -26.47 -12.69 24.49
C GLN A 197 -25.08 -13.16 24.07
N VAL A 198 -24.14 -12.23 23.88
CA VAL A 198 -22.75 -12.59 23.53
C VAL A 198 -22.16 -13.51 24.60
N LEU A 199 -21.68 -14.68 24.19
CA LEU A 199 -20.94 -15.61 25.04
C LEU A 199 -19.51 -15.08 25.24
N ALA A 200 -19.36 -14.08 26.12
CA ALA A 200 -18.09 -13.58 26.62
C ALA A 200 -18.02 -13.82 28.13
N LYS A 201 -16.80 -13.81 28.70
CA LYS A 201 -16.61 -13.84 30.16
C LYS A 201 -17.50 -12.77 30.79
N MET A 202 -18.17 -13.13 31.88
CA MET A 202 -19.01 -12.19 32.61
C MET A 202 -18.21 -10.92 32.93
N PRO A 203 -18.69 -9.74 32.51
CA PRO A 203 -17.97 -8.49 32.74
C PRO A 203 -17.89 -8.21 34.24
N SER A 204 -16.78 -7.59 34.67
CA SER A 204 -16.73 -7.03 36.02
C SER A 204 -17.71 -5.86 36.13
N SER A 205 -18.07 -5.43 37.34
CA SER A 205 -18.97 -4.28 37.53
C SER A 205 -18.48 -2.97 36.88
N ARG A 206 -17.19 -2.85 36.54
CA ARG A 206 -16.61 -1.69 35.84
C ARG A 206 -16.64 -1.84 34.31
N ASP A 207 -16.82 -3.05 33.81
CA ASP A 207 -16.84 -3.34 32.38
C ASP A 207 -18.22 -3.07 31.79
N ARG A 208 -18.27 -2.91 30.45
CA ARG A 208 -19.54 -2.72 29.75
C ARG A 208 -20.32 -4.03 29.73
N PRO A 209 -21.64 -4.01 30.00
CA PRO A 209 -22.48 -5.20 29.86
C PRO A 209 -22.43 -5.79 28.45
N ARG A 210 -22.61 -7.12 28.37
CA ARG A 210 -22.69 -7.89 27.13
C ARG A 210 -23.90 -7.47 26.32
N LYS A 211 -23.76 -7.62 25.01
CA LYS A 211 -24.79 -7.18 24.05
C LYS A 211 -25.80 -8.30 23.87
N PHE A 212 -27.08 -7.94 23.74
CA PHE A 212 -28.11 -8.85 23.27
C PHE A 212 -28.37 -8.62 21.78
N PHE A 213 -28.53 -9.71 21.05
CA PHE A 213 -29.00 -9.77 19.68
C PHE A 213 -30.41 -10.35 19.71
N VAL A 214 -31.38 -9.56 19.26
CA VAL A 214 -32.79 -9.95 19.17
C VAL A 214 -33.16 -10.10 17.71
N TYR A 215 -33.66 -11.27 17.35
CA TYR A 215 -33.99 -11.65 15.98
C TYR A 215 -35.51 -11.65 15.82
N PHE A 216 -36.02 -10.71 15.03
CA PHE A 216 -37.45 -10.56 14.76
C PHE A 216 -37.86 -11.35 13.51
N GLN A 217 -39.08 -11.89 13.52
CA GLN A 217 -39.69 -12.51 12.36
C GLN A 217 -40.01 -11.45 11.31
N THR A 218 -40.56 -10.30 11.75
CA THR A 218 -41.09 -9.29 10.84
C THR A 218 -40.22 -8.04 10.81
N TYR A 219 -39.84 -7.61 9.59
CA TYR A 219 -39.09 -6.37 9.41
C TYR A 219 -39.85 -5.13 9.90
N THR A 220 -41.18 -5.14 9.77
CA THR A 220 -42.07 -4.05 10.18
C THR A 220 -41.97 -3.75 11.67
N LEU A 221 -42.11 -4.76 12.53
CA LEU A 221 -42.01 -4.61 13.99
C LEU A 221 -40.61 -4.13 14.37
N LYS A 222 -39.56 -4.77 13.84
CA LYS A 222 -38.16 -4.33 14.04
C LYS A 222 -37.95 -2.86 13.66
N LYS A 223 -38.51 -2.43 12.52
CA LYS A 223 -38.38 -1.04 12.03
C LYS A 223 -39.14 -0.07 12.94
N HIS A 224 -40.32 -0.45 13.42
CA HIS A 224 -41.13 0.35 14.34
C HIS A 224 -40.40 0.56 15.68
N ILE A 225 -39.94 -0.52 16.31
CA ILE A 225 -39.13 -0.50 17.55
C ILE A 225 -37.91 0.40 17.39
N LEU A 226 -37.15 0.23 16.30
CA LEU A 226 -35.96 1.04 16.05
C LEU A 226 -36.29 2.54 15.88
N ALA A 227 -37.39 2.87 15.21
CA ALA A 227 -37.81 4.25 15.02
C ALA A 227 -38.20 4.91 16.34
N LEU A 228 -38.90 4.19 17.22
CA LEU A 228 -39.24 4.67 18.56
C LEU A 228 -37.99 4.85 19.42
N ALA A 229 -37.07 3.90 19.39
CA ALA A 229 -35.80 4.00 20.11
C ALA A 229 -34.95 5.20 19.65
N LEU A 230 -34.93 5.51 18.35
CA LEU A 230 -34.22 6.70 17.83
C LEU A 230 -34.91 8.02 18.19
N LYS A 231 -36.24 8.02 18.37
CA LYS A 231 -37.00 9.19 18.83
C LYS A 231 -36.84 9.42 20.32
N LYS A 232 -36.85 8.35 21.12
CA LYS A 232 -36.69 8.40 22.57
C LYS A 232 -35.20 8.60 22.89
N LYS A 233 -34.82 9.87 23.13
CA LYS A 233 -33.41 10.31 23.31
C LYS A 233 -32.63 9.53 24.38
N SER A 234 -33.32 8.96 25.37
CA SER A 234 -32.72 8.17 26.45
C SER A 234 -33.61 6.97 26.78
N LEU A 235 -33.03 5.79 26.78
CA LEU A 235 -33.65 4.55 27.25
C LEU A 235 -32.91 4.11 28.52
N SER A 236 -33.65 3.67 29.55
CA SER A 236 -33.05 3.26 30.81
C SER A 236 -33.79 2.08 31.43
N VAL A 237 -33.06 1.12 31.99
CA VAL A 237 -33.62 0.02 32.79
C VAL A 237 -33.06 0.15 34.19
N ASN A 238 -33.93 0.23 35.21
CA ASN A 238 -33.52 0.36 36.61
C ASN A 238 -32.50 1.51 36.83
N GLY A 239 -32.70 2.64 36.14
CA GLY A 239 -31.78 3.79 36.18
C GLY A 239 -30.50 3.64 35.34
N SER A 240 -30.23 2.49 34.73
CA SER A 240 -29.05 2.26 33.87
C SER A 240 -29.37 2.52 32.40
N PRO A 241 -28.62 3.38 31.69
CA PRO A 241 -28.91 3.72 30.30
C PRO A 241 -28.51 2.59 29.35
N PHE A 242 -29.39 2.29 28.39
CA PHE A 242 -29.13 1.30 27.34
C PHE A 242 -29.43 1.88 25.95
N GLU A 243 -28.96 1.20 24.91
CA GLU A 243 -29.15 1.65 23.52
C GLU A 243 -29.65 0.51 22.64
N ILE A 244 -30.57 0.83 21.73
CA ILE A 244 -31.05 -0.09 20.69
C ILE A 244 -30.49 0.38 19.34
N ARG A 245 -29.79 -0.50 18.64
CA ARG A 245 -29.18 -0.23 17.33
C ARG A 245 -29.54 -1.32 16.33
N SER A 246 -29.45 -1.01 15.04
CA SER A 246 -29.52 -2.06 14.00
C SER A 246 -28.31 -2.98 14.07
N ASP A 247 -28.53 -4.27 13.79
CA ASP A 247 -27.45 -5.20 13.51
C ASP A 247 -27.02 -5.06 12.05
N LEU A 248 -25.78 -4.63 11.82
CA LEU A 248 -25.22 -4.37 10.50
C LEU A 248 -23.91 -5.13 10.34
N ALA A 249 -23.52 -5.41 9.09
CA ALA A 249 -22.21 -5.97 8.78
C ALA A 249 -21.08 -5.08 9.32
N SER A 250 -19.94 -5.68 9.70
CA SER A 250 -18.79 -4.94 10.21
C SER A 250 -18.26 -3.91 9.21
N VAL A 251 -18.28 -4.27 7.92
CA VAL A 251 -17.93 -3.38 6.80
C VAL A 251 -18.86 -2.17 6.76
N THR A 252 -20.17 -2.38 6.86
CA THR A 252 -21.17 -1.30 6.93
C THR A 252 -20.95 -0.39 8.13
N LEU A 253 -20.70 -0.97 9.31
CA LEU A 253 -20.43 -0.21 10.54
C LEU A 253 -19.16 0.63 10.42
N ASN A 254 -18.12 0.10 9.78
CA ASN A 254 -16.89 0.86 9.50
C ASN A 254 -17.15 2.02 8.53
N LYS A 255 -17.96 1.81 7.48
CA LYS A 255 -18.39 2.89 6.58
C LYS A 255 -19.17 3.97 7.32
N GLN A 256 -20.15 3.57 8.16
CA GLN A 256 -20.88 4.49 9.02
C GLN A 256 -19.93 5.30 9.90
N TRP A 257 -19.00 4.64 10.60
CA TRP A 257 -18.04 5.31 11.48
C TRP A 257 -17.14 6.30 10.74
N LYS A 258 -16.66 5.93 9.54
CA LYS A 258 -15.87 6.83 8.70
C LYS A 258 -16.67 8.06 8.29
N LEU A 259 -17.93 7.91 7.89
CA LEU A 259 -18.81 9.02 7.52
C LEU A 259 -19.20 9.88 8.72
N ASP A 260 -19.51 9.25 9.86
CA ASP A 260 -19.95 9.91 11.09
C ASP A 260 -18.92 10.92 11.60
N LYS A 261 -17.62 10.58 11.50
CA LYS A 261 -16.51 11.49 11.83
C LYS A 261 -16.53 12.83 11.08
N ARG A 262 -17.21 12.92 9.93
CA ARG A 262 -17.28 14.15 9.11
C ARG A 262 -18.47 15.02 9.48
N ILE A 263 -19.46 14.49 10.19
CA ILE A 263 -20.69 15.22 10.51
C ILE A 263 -20.39 16.48 11.31
N ASP A 264 -19.54 16.39 12.35
CA ASP A 264 -19.23 17.53 13.20
C ASP A 264 -18.44 18.61 12.44
N THR A 265 -17.49 18.20 11.59
CA THR A 265 -16.74 19.13 10.73
C THR A 265 -17.68 19.85 9.76
N LEU A 266 -18.57 19.11 9.07
CA LEU A 266 -19.56 19.69 8.16
C LEU A 266 -20.49 20.67 8.89
N LYS A 267 -20.98 20.32 10.08
CA LYS A 267 -21.81 21.20 10.90
C LYS A 267 -21.08 22.48 11.30
N LYS A 268 -19.80 22.40 11.69
CA LYS A 268 -18.96 23.58 11.99
C LYS A 268 -18.78 24.50 10.80
N LEU A 269 -18.80 23.95 9.58
CA LEU A 269 -18.75 24.69 8.32
C LEU A 269 -20.11 25.21 7.85
N GLY A 270 -21.16 25.13 8.68
CA GLY A 270 -22.50 25.63 8.36
C GLY A 270 -23.35 24.69 7.51
N ALA A 271 -22.93 23.44 7.31
CA ALA A 271 -23.71 22.44 6.59
C ALA A 271 -24.68 21.67 7.50
N THR A 272 -25.85 21.30 6.99
CA THR A 272 -26.68 20.28 7.65
C THR A 272 -26.22 18.90 7.19
N ALA A 273 -25.68 18.08 8.10
CA ALA A 273 -25.22 16.73 7.80
C ALA A 273 -25.98 15.67 8.61
N GLN A 274 -26.41 14.60 7.96
CA GLN A 274 -27.08 13.46 8.60
C GLN A 274 -26.66 12.13 7.98
N LEU A 275 -26.28 11.17 8.81
CA LEU A 275 -26.08 9.79 8.41
C LEU A 275 -27.44 9.10 8.16
N LYS A 276 -27.57 8.46 7.00
CA LYS A 276 -28.70 7.61 6.60
C LYS A 276 -28.27 6.15 6.64
N VAL A 277 -29.20 5.30 7.07
CA VAL A 277 -29.05 3.84 7.10
C VAL A 277 -29.11 3.32 5.65
N PRO A 278 -28.27 2.33 5.24
CA PRO A 278 -27.27 1.65 6.07
C PRO A 278 -25.95 2.43 6.22
N ALA A 279 -25.45 3.14 5.21
CA ALA A 279 -24.22 3.93 5.33
C ALA A 279 -24.11 4.99 4.22
N SER A 280 -24.94 6.02 4.28
CA SER A 280 -24.81 7.18 3.38
C SER A 280 -24.91 8.50 4.13
N LEU A 281 -24.08 9.47 3.79
CA LEU A 281 -24.03 10.77 4.42
C LEU A 281 -24.77 11.79 3.55
N ARG A 282 -25.90 12.28 4.04
CA ARG A 282 -26.67 13.34 3.40
C ARG A 282 -26.20 14.69 3.93
N VAL A 283 -25.78 15.58 3.03
CA VAL A 283 -25.26 16.91 3.37
C VAL A 283 -26.03 17.98 2.60
N LYS A 284 -26.49 19.02 3.30
CA LYS A 284 -27.06 20.24 2.70
C LYS A 284 -26.10 21.40 2.89
N VAL A 285 -25.66 22.01 1.79
CA VAL A 285 -24.77 23.19 1.77
C VAL A 285 -25.26 24.16 0.70
N ASN A 286 -25.40 25.45 1.01
CA ASN A 286 -25.81 26.48 0.04
C ASN A 286 -27.05 26.09 -0.80
N ASN A 287 -28.05 25.53 -0.11
CA ASN A 287 -29.29 25.00 -0.69
C ASN A 287 -29.14 23.84 -1.69
N LYS A 288 -27.94 23.24 -1.81
CA LYS A 288 -27.68 22.03 -2.59
C LYS A 288 -27.59 20.81 -1.67
N MET A 289 -28.14 19.69 -2.14
CA MET A 289 -28.13 18.40 -1.45
C MET A 289 -27.07 17.48 -2.07
N TYR A 290 -26.25 16.87 -1.23
CA TYR A 290 -25.24 15.88 -1.60
C TYR A 290 -25.51 14.60 -0.81
N ASN A 291 -25.29 13.43 -1.44
CA ASN A 291 -25.33 12.13 -0.76
C ASN A 291 -24.02 11.41 -1.05
N PHE A 292 -23.28 11.07 -0.01
CA PHE A 292 -22.00 10.38 -0.13
C PHE A 292 -22.11 8.96 0.41
N THR A 293 -21.61 7.98 -0.34
CA THR A 293 -21.42 6.60 0.14
C THR A 293 -19.98 6.36 0.57
N ASP A 294 -19.02 7.00 -0.10
CA ASP A 294 -17.61 7.01 0.30
C ASP A 294 -17.27 8.26 1.12
N TRP A 295 -16.44 8.08 2.14
CA TRP A 295 -15.98 9.14 3.02
C TRP A 295 -14.97 10.06 2.31
N LYS A 296 -14.27 9.57 1.27
CA LYS A 296 -13.32 10.38 0.49
C LYS A 296 -14.02 11.52 -0.25
N GLU A 297 -15.16 11.25 -0.88
CA GLU A 297 -15.97 12.26 -1.55
C GLU A 297 -16.49 13.33 -0.57
N ALA A 298 -16.84 12.91 0.66
CA ALA A 298 -17.22 13.83 1.72
C ALA A 298 -16.04 14.73 2.16
N ASP A 299 -14.83 14.19 2.25
CA ASP A 299 -13.61 14.96 2.55
C ASP A 299 -13.28 15.95 1.42
N GLU A 300 -13.53 15.59 0.17
CA GLU A 300 -13.39 16.52 -0.96
C GLU A 300 -14.39 17.68 -0.88
N LEU A 301 -15.64 17.42 -0.47
CA LEU A 301 -16.61 18.49 -0.24
C LEU A 301 -16.16 19.41 0.88
N ILE A 302 -15.67 18.87 2.00
CA ILE A 302 -15.13 19.66 3.13
C ILE A 302 -14.03 20.60 2.63
N ARG A 303 -13.05 20.07 1.88
CA ARG A 303 -11.96 20.88 1.30
C ARG A 303 -12.47 21.97 0.36
N LYS A 304 -13.51 21.70 -0.43
CA LYS A 304 -14.13 22.70 -1.32
C LYS A 304 -14.78 23.83 -0.53
N ILE A 305 -15.48 23.51 0.57
CA ILE A 305 -16.11 24.52 1.44
C ILE A 305 -15.04 25.37 2.14
N GLU A 306 -13.98 24.75 2.66
CA GLU A 306 -12.87 25.45 3.31
C GLU A 306 -12.17 26.43 2.35
N LYS A 307 -11.87 25.99 1.12
CA LYS A 307 -11.27 26.85 0.09
C LYS A 307 -12.19 28.00 -0.33
N GLY A 308 -13.49 27.74 -0.47
CA GLY A 308 -14.48 28.78 -0.80
C GLY A 308 -14.65 29.83 0.30
N SER A 309 -14.45 29.44 1.57
CA SER A 309 -14.51 30.34 2.72
C SER A 309 -13.25 31.21 2.88
N GLY A 310 -12.13 30.81 2.28
CA GLY A 310 -10.84 31.51 2.33
C GLY A 310 -10.75 32.79 1.50
N ASN A 311 -11.64 33.00 0.52
CA ASN A 311 -11.63 34.18 -0.35
C ASN A 311 -12.45 35.38 0.18
N GLY A 312 -12.97 35.30 1.40
CA GLY A 312 -13.83 36.34 2.01
C GLY A 312 -13.20 37.11 3.18
N LYS A 313 -11.92 36.87 3.52
CA LYS A 313 -11.22 37.61 4.60
C LYS A 313 -10.06 38.42 4.02
N GLY A 314 -10.37 39.61 3.54
CA GLY A 314 -9.39 40.59 3.11
C GLY A 314 -10.07 41.86 2.65
N LEU A 315 -10.61 42.64 3.59
CA LEU A 315 -10.88 44.08 3.52
C LEU A 315 -11.54 44.52 4.84
N VAL A 316 -10.70 44.76 5.84
CA VAL A 316 -10.85 45.89 6.78
C VAL A 316 -9.49 46.55 6.82
#